data_AF-A0A2W5RSX7-F1
#
_entry.id   AF-A0A2W5RSX7-F1
#
_cell.length_a   1.000
_cell.length_b   1.000
_cell.length_c   1.000
_cell.angle_alpha   90.00
_cell.angle_beta   90.00
_cell.angle_gamma   90.00
#
_symmetry.space_group_name_H-M   'P 1'
#
loop_
_entity.id
_entity.type
_entity.pdbx_description
1 polymer ?
#
loop_
_entity_poly.entity_id
_entity_poly.type
_entity_poly.pdbx_seq_one_letter_code
_entity_poly.pdbx_strand_id
1 'polypeptide(L)'
;MSNIQLFEQAFAIDFPVEIAEMVLDRMSALYGESFRKNFEVYKDNQELVQLTCTVLNGLTSADIARGLTRMNSEEWCPKNLPTFRSWCEQGGDWWTADMAWAKAMQFESDPQTKITTLTKRVLEEVRHVLTAEGQKSAHFAFKDIYVDYLRRAKASGKPQEMWVKPKAPKQIDNNDRNRTGVPCPPELAAKIGKTFNRVGGEA
;
A
#
# COMPACT_ATOMS: atom_id res chain seq x y z
N MET A 1 -19.49 24.67 14.82
CA MET A 1 -19.45 23.26 15.23
C MET A 1 -18.80 23.21 16.60
N SER A 2 -19.46 22.63 17.59
CA SER A 2 -18.89 22.54 18.95
C SER A 2 -17.72 21.56 18.93
N ASN A 3 -16.63 21.84 19.65
CA ASN A 3 -15.44 20.97 19.71
C ASN A 3 -15.80 19.52 20.13
N ILE A 4 -16.87 19.33 20.91
CA ILE A 4 -17.35 18.02 21.36
C ILE A 4 -17.81 17.14 20.18
N GLN A 5 -18.46 17.71 19.17
CA GLN A 5 -18.96 16.98 18.00
C GLN A 5 -17.82 16.44 17.11
N LEU A 6 -16.65 17.10 17.12
CA LEU A 6 -15.45 16.61 16.45
C LEU A 6 -14.88 15.37 17.15
N PHE A 7 -14.99 15.31 18.48
CA PHE A 7 -14.53 14.14 19.24
C PHE A 7 -15.55 12.99 19.21
N GLU A 8 -16.85 13.27 19.08
CA GLU A 8 -17.89 12.23 18.90
C GLU A 8 -17.60 11.35 17.68
N GLN A 9 -17.13 11.93 16.56
CA GLN A 9 -16.72 11.16 15.38
C GLN A 9 -15.52 10.24 15.64
N ALA A 10 -14.60 10.62 16.53
CA ALA A 10 -13.44 9.80 16.86
C ALA A 10 -13.82 8.53 17.63
N PHE A 11 -14.99 8.52 18.29
CA PHE A 11 -15.53 7.38 19.01
C PHE A 11 -16.70 6.70 18.27
N ALA A 12 -16.98 7.09 17.03
CA ALA A 12 -18.01 6.45 16.22
C ALA A 12 -17.57 5.00 15.88
N ILE A 13 -18.28 4.04 16.46
CA ILE A 13 -18.10 2.61 16.22
C ILE A 13 -19.28 2.17 15.35
N ASP A 14 -18.99 1.79 14.10
CA ASP A 14 -19.99 1.29 13.14
C ASP A 14 -19.91 -0.24 12.98
N PHE A 15 -19.22 -0.90 13.92
CA PHE A 15 -19.03 -2.33 13.88
C PHE A 15 -20.24 -3.07 14.49
N PRO A 16 -20.86 -4.03 13.78
CA PRO A 16 -22.04 -4.72 14.29
C PRO A 16 -21.74 -5.55 15.53
N VAL A 17 -22.58 -5.40 16.56
CA VAL A 17 -22.43 -6.10 17.85
C VAL A 17 -22.56 -7.61 17.67
N GLU A 18 -23.49 -8.05 16.83
CA GLU A 18 -23.76 -9.46 16.56
C GLU A 18 -22.53 -10.15 15.97
N ILE A 19 -21.77 -9.45 15.12
CA ILE A 19 -20.54 -9.98 14.53
C ILE A 19 -19.44 -10.08 15.58
N ALA A 20 -19.34 -9.11 16.49
CA ALA A 20 -18.39 -9.17 17.60
C ALA A 20 -18.68 -10.36 18.53
N GLU A 21 -19.95 -10.60 18.86
CA GLU A 21 -20.39 -11.76 19.64
C GLU A 21 -20.04 -13.07 18.93
N MET A 22 -20.35 -13.20 17.63
CA MET A 22 -20.00 -14.39 16.85
C MET A 22 -18.50 -14.68 16.83
N VAL A 23 -17.65 -13.64 16.76
CA VAL A 23 -16.20 -13.79 16.81
C VAL A 23 -15.76 -14.31 18.19
N LEU A 24 -16.27 -13.73 19.26
CA LEU A 24 -15.95 -14.13 20.64
C LEU A 24 -16.42 -15.55 20.94
N ASP A 25 -17.63 -15.92 20.51
CA ASP A 25 -18.17 -17.26 20.64
C ASP A 25 -17.29 -18.29 19.92
N ARG A 26 -16.83 -17.95 18.70
CA ARG A 26 -15.92 -18.82 17.94
C ARG A 26 -14.57 -18.98 18.66
N MET A 27 -14.01 -17.91 19.23
CA MET A 27 -12.77 -17.98 20.00
C MET A 27 -12.93 -18.82 21.27
N SER A 28 -14.03 -18.62 21.99
CA SER A 28 -14.36 -19.38 23.19
C SER A 28 -14.50 -20.87 22.88
N ALA A 29 -15.19 -21.22 21.78
CA ALA A 29 -15.39 -22.60 21.36
C ALA A 29 -14.09 -23.31 20.95
N LEU A 30 -13.14 -22.61 20.33
CA LEU A 30 -11.87 -23.20 19.88
C LEU A 30 -10.84 -23.34 21.01
N TYR A 31 -10.75 -22.35 21.90
CA TYR A 31 -9.64 -22.25 22.85
C TYR A 31 -10.06 -22.47 24.32
N GLY A 32 -11.35 -22.49 24.63
CA GLY A 32 -11.91 -22.86 25.94
C GLY A 32 -11.25 -22.15 27.12
N GLU A 33 -10.47 -22.90 27.92
CA GLU A 33 -9.78 -22.37 29.10
C GLU A 33 -8.76 -21.28 28.77
N SER A 34 -8.07 -21.37 27.63
CA SER A 34 -7.10 -20.35 27.22
C SER A 34 -7.79 -19.03 26.89
N PHE A 35 -8.99 -19.08 26.29
CA PHE A 35 -9.80 -17.90 26.06
C PHE A 35 -10.19 -17.24 27.38
N ARG A 36 -10.74 -18.03 28.33
CA ARG A 36 -11.09 -17.51 29.66
C ARG A 36 -9.90 -16.83 30.31
N LYS A 37 -8.74 -17.48 30.37
CA LYS A 37 -7.52 -16.90 30.98
C LYS A 37 -7.08 -15.58 30.34
N ASN A 38 -7.16 -15.46 29.01
CA ASN A 38 -6.74 -14.24 28.31
C ASN A 38 -7.74 -13.08 28.45
N PHE A 39 -9.03 -13.38 28.66
CA PHE A 39 -10.11 -12.39 28.66
C PHE A 39 -10.83 -12.24 30.02
N GLU A 40 -10.41 -12.97 31.06
CA GLU A 40 -10.95 -12.92 32.44
C GLU A 40 -10.82 -11.53 33.09
N VAL A 41 -9.95 -10.68 32.56
CA VAL A 41 -9.82 -9.28 32.98
C VAL A 41 -11.14 -8.51 32.81
N TYR A 42 -11.96 -8.90 31.84
CA TYR A 42 -13.28 -8.31 31.61
C TYR A 42 -14.32 -9.04 32.46
N LYS A 43 -14.83 -8.35 33.49
CA LYS A 43 -15.82 -8.91 34.42
C LYS A 43 -17.22 -8.98 33.82
N ASP A 44 -17.50 -8.08 32.87
CA ASP A 44 -18.75 -8.01 32.14
C ASP A 44 -18.52 -8.45 30.68
N ASN A 45 -19.36 -9.36 30.22
CA ASN A 45 -19.34 -9.82 28.83
C ASN A 45 -19.68 -8.66 27.88
N GLN A 46 -20.50 -7.72 28.31
CA GLN A 46 -20.87 -6.56 27.52
C GLN A 46 -19.67 -5.61 27.28
N GLU A 47 -18.77 -5.46 28.27
CA GLU A 47 -17.54 -4.68 28.11
C GLU A 47 -16.61 -5.33 27.08
N LEU A 48 -16.47 -6.66 27.10
CA LEU A 48 -15.64 -7.39 26.15
C LEU A 48 -16.19 -7.28 24.72
N VAL A 49 -17.51 -7.35 24.55
CA VAL A 49 -18.18 -7.15 23.26
C VAL A 49 -17.96 -5.73 22.73
N GLN A 50 -18.15 -4.70 23.56
CA GLN A 50 -17.92 -3.30 23.16
C GLN A 50 -16.46 -3.04 22.78
N LEU A 51 -15.51 -3.61 23.53
CA LEU A 51 -14.10 -3.53 23.18
C LEU A 51 -13.82 -4.26 21.86
N THR A 52 -14.47 -5.39 21.61
CA THR A 52 -14.35 -6.13 20.34
C THR A 52 -14.87 -5.28 19.18
N CYS A 53 -16.04 -4.64 19.31
CA CYS A 53 -16.54 -3.71 18.30
C CYS A 53 -15.55 -2.57 18.05
N THR A 54 -14.97 -2.00 19.10
CA THR A 54 -13.97 -0.92 18.99
C THR A 54 -12.72 -1.40 18.26
N VAL A 55 -12.18 -2.56 18.64
CA VAL A 55 -10.94 -3.10 18.09
C VAL A 55 -11.12 -3.62 16.68
N LEU A 56 -12.28 -4.15 16.30
CA LEU A 56 -12.54 -4.63 14.94
C LEU A 56 -13.12 -3.56 14.02
N ASN A 57 -13.40 -2.37 14.54
CA ASN A 57 -13.92 -1.26 13.74
C ASN A 57 -13.00 -0.95 12.54
N GLY A 58 -13.64 -0.78 11.38
CA GLY A 58 -12.98 -0.53 10.10
C GLY A 58 -12.42 -1.76 9.39
N LEU A 59 -12.59 -2.98 9.93
CA LEU A 59 -12.30 -4.21 9.20
C LEU A 59 -13.42 -4.55 8.23
N THR A 60 -13.06 -5.06 7.06
CA THR A 60 -14.03 -5.58 6.08
C THR A 60 -14.47 -7.00 6.43
N SER A 61 -15.59 -7.46 5.88
CA SER A 61 -16.04 -8.86 6.03
C SER A 61 -14.97 -9.87 5.58
N ALA A 62 -14.21 -9.54 4.54
CA ALA A 62 -13.10 -10.36 4.05
C ALA A 62 -11.93 -10.41 5.05
N ASP A 63 -11.62 -9.32 5.74
CA ASP A 63 -10.59 -9.30 6.80
C ASP A 63 -10.99 -10.23 7.95
N ILE A 64 -12.25 -10.15 8.41
CA ILE A 64 -12.75 -10.99 9.51
C ILE A 64 -12.73 -12.47 9.11
N ALA A 65 -13.20 -12.79 7.91
CA ALA A 65 -13.20 -14.16 7.40
C ALA A 65 -11.78 -14.76 7.36
N ARG A 66 -10.77 -13.96 6.98
CA ARG A 66 -9.36 -14.36 7.04
C ARG A 66 -8.89 -14.64 8.47
N GLY A 67 -9.18 -13.74 9.40
CA GLY A 67 -8.82 -13.92 10.81
C GLY A 67 -9.44 -15.20 11.39
N LEU A 68 -10.73 -15.43 11.11
CA LEU A 68 -11.44 -16.65 11.51
C LEU A 68 -10.89 -17.92 10.85
N THR A 69 -10.49 -17.84 9.58
CA THR A 69 -9.86 -18.97 8.87
C THR A 69 -8.53 -19.32 9.51
N ARG A 70 -7.71 -18.30 9.80
CA ARG A 70 -6.40 -18.46 10.44
C ARG A 70 -6.51 -19.03 11.86
N MET A 71 -7.53 -18.64 12.62
CA MET A 71 -7.80 -19.24 13.94
C MET A 71 -7.89 -20.77 13.89
N ASN A 72 -8.38 -21.36 12.79
CA ASN A 72 -8.47 -22.82 12.67
C ASN A 72 -7.10 -23.50 12.53
N SER A 73 -6.02 -22.76 12.25
CA SER A 73 -4.66 -23.30 12.09
C SER A 73 -3.71 -22.90 13.23
N GLU A 74 -4.06 -21.91 14.03
CA GLU A 74 -3.23 -21.44 15.15
C GLU A 74 -3.48 -22.32 16.39
N GLU A 75 -2.39 -22.85 16.97
CA GLU A 75 -2.43 -23.73 18.16
C GLU A 75 -2.87 -23.02 19.45
N TRP A 76 -2.81 -21.69 19.46
CA TRP A 76 -2.83 -20.84 20.64
C TRP A 76 -3.85 -19.73 20.51
N CYS A 77 -4.57 -19.46 21.60
CA CYS A 77 -5.54 -18.38 21.67
C CYS A 77 -4.85 -17.03 21.49
N PRO A 78 -5.44 -16.07 20.75
CA PRO A 78 -4.91 -14.72 20.70
C PRO A 78 -4.82 -14.14 22.13
N LYS A 79 -3.67 -13.56 22.46
CA LYS A 79 -3.42 -12.99 23.80
C LYS A 79 -4.35 -11.84 24.15
N ASN A 80 -4.80 -11.11 23.14
CA ASN A 80 -5.70 -9.96 23.24
C ASN A 80 -6.40 -9.70 21.89
N LEU A 81 -7.44 -8.87 21.89
CA LEU A 81 -8.17 -8.51 20.67
C LEU A 81 -7.29 -7.88 19.57
N PRO A 82 -6.31 -7.00 19.87
CA PRO A 82 -5.39 -6.48 18.85
C PRO A 82 -4.57 -7.59 18.15
N THR A 83 -4.24 -8.67 18.85
CA THR A 83 -3.55 -9.82 18.25
C THR A 83 -4.47 -10.46 17.20
N PHE A 84 -5.75 -10.66 17.51
CA PHE A 84 -6.71 -11.17 16.54
C PHE A 84 -6.95 -10.21 15.37
N ARG A 85 -7.05 -8.89 15.64
CA ARG A 85 -7.11 -7.88 14.57
C ARG A 85 -5.93 -8.02 13.62
N SER A 86 -4.73 -8.24 14.14
CA SER A 86 -3.55 -8.45 13.31
C SER A 86 -3.68 -9.68 12.41
N TRP A 87 -4.38 -10.74 12.83
CA TRP A 87 -4.63 -11.92 12.00
C TRP A 87 -5.63 -11.64 10.88
N CYS A 88 -6.62 -10.79 11.14
CA CYS A 88 -7.59 -10.35 10.13
C CYS A 88 -6.92 -9.52 9.02
N GLU A 89 -5.97 -8.66 9.41
CA GLU A 89 -5.24 -7.79 8.50
C GLU A 89 -4.12 -8.51 7.72
N GLN A 90 -3.60 -9.63 8.25
CA GLN A 90 -2.55 -10.42 7.62
C GLN A 90 -3.12 -11.28 6.47
N GLY A 91 -2.61 -11.09 5.26
CA GLY A 91 -3.04 -11.83 4.07
C GLY A 91 -4.17 -11.17 3.26
N GLY A 92 -4.46 -9.88 3.51
CA GLY A 92 -5.27 -9.07 2.60
C GLY A 92 -4.53 -8.65 1.34
N ASP A 93 -5.16 -7.80 0.53
CA ASP A 93 -4.58 -7.27 -0.73
C ASP A 93 -3.30 -6.45 -0.52
N TRP A 94 -2.94 -6.19 0.74
CA TRP A 94 -1.77 -5.42 1.15
C TRP A 94 -0.70 -6.30 1.77
N TRP A 95 0.54 -6.14 1.32
CA TRP A 95 1.69 -6.76 1.97
C TRP A 95 1.84 -6.28 3.41
N THR A 96 2.17 -7.19 4.31
CA THR A 96 2.57 -6.84 5.68
C THR A 96 3.92 -6.13 5.67
N ALA A 97 4.22 -5.37 6.73
CA ALA A 97 5.50 -4.65 6.83
C ALA A 97 6.72 -5.58 6.73
N ASP A 98 6.63 -6.78 7.32
CA ASP A 98 7.73 -7.75 7.29
C ASP A 98 7.89 -8.41 5.91
N MET A 99 6.78 -8.71 5.21
CA MET A 99 6.83 -9.15 3.80
C MET A 99 7.41 -8.07 2.88
N ALA A 100 6.97 -6.83 3.08
CA ALA A 100 7.45 -5.67 2.34
C ALA A 100 8.95 -5.45 2.55
N TRP A 101 9.43 -5.56 3.79
CA TRP A 101 10.86 -5.48 4.11
C TRP A 101 11.67 -6.58 3.44
N ALA A 102 11.24 -7.84 3.54
CA ALA A 102 11.94 -8.96 2.91
C ALA A 102 12.05 -8.75 1.39
N LYS A 103 10.97 -8.28 0.75
CA LYS A 103 10.95 -7.96 -0.68
C LYS A 103 11.83 -6.75 -1.02
N ALA A 104 11.91 -5.76 -0.13
CA ALA A 104 12.80 -4.61 -0.27
C ALA A 104 14.28 -5.03 -0.26
N MET A 105 14.67 -5.91 0.66
CA MET A 105 16.04 -6.44 0.73
C MET A 105 16.39 -7.32 -0.48
N GLN A 106 15.43 -8.12 -0.97
CA GLN A 106 15.58 -8.85 -2.23
C GLN A 106 15.78 -7.89 -3.41
N PHE A 107 15.05 -6.77 -3.44
CA PHE A 107 15.19 -5.74 -4.48
C PHE A 107 16.55 -5.02 -4.45
N GLU A 108 17.08 -4.72 -3.27
CA GLU A 108 18.43 -4.13 -3.13
C GLU A 108 19.52 -5.10 -3.64
N SER A 109 19.31 -6.41 -3.47
CA SER A 109 20.25 -7.44 -3.95
C SER A 109 20.09 -7.71 -5.46
N ASP A 110 18.85 -7.75 -5.95
CA ASP A 110 18.48 -7.95 -7.34
C ASP A 110 17.40 -6.95 -7.78
N PRO A 111 17.79 -5.93 -8.58
CA PRO A 111 16.87 -4.91 -9.10
C PRO A 111 15.77 -5.43 -10.03
N GLN A 112 15.79 -6.71 -10.45
CA GLN A 112 14.71 -7.34 -11.22
C GLN A 112 13.57 -7.86 -10.34
N THR A 113 13.77 -7.91 -9.02
CA THR A 113 12.74 -8.37 -8.08
C THR A 113 11.51 -7.49 -8.17
N LYS A 114 10.32 -8.10 -8.19
CA LYS A 114 9.06 -7.35 -8.15
C LYS A 114 8.83 -6.80 -6.74
N ILE A 115 8.66 -5.48 -6.66
CA ILE A 115 8.39 -4.73 -5.44
C ILE A 115 7.15 -3.85 -5.66
N THR A 116 6.46 -3.46 -4.58
CA THR A 116 5.32 -2.53 -4.70
C THR A 116 5.77 -1.08 -4.65
N THR A 117 4.99 -0.18 -5.24
CA THR A 117 5.32 1.26 -5.28
C THR A 117 5.48 1.83 -3.88
N LEU A 118 4.62 1.40 -2.94
CA LEU A 118 4.68 1.77 -1.53
C LEU A 118 6.00 1.33 -0.89
N THR A 119 6.33 0.04 -1.02
CA THR A 119 7.56 -0.54 -0.48
C THR A 119 8.81 0.15 -1.05
N LYS A 120 8.84 0.43 -2.35
CA LYS A 120 9.98 1.11 -2.98
C LYS A 120 10.17 2.54 -2.46
N ARG A 121 9.08 3.27 -2.25
CA ARG A 121 9.14 4.61 -1.68
C ARG A 121 9.72 4.61 -0.27
N VAL A 122 9.22 3.73 0.60
CA VAL A 122 9.72 3.61 1.99
C VAL A 122 11.18 3.15 2.00
N LEU A 123 11.57 2.24 1.10
CA LEU A 123 12.95 1.81 0.97
C LEU A 123 13.91 2.95 0.63
N GLU A 124 13.55 3.83 -0.32
CA GLU A 124 14.36 5.02 -0.64
C GLU A 124 14.45 5.98 0.54
N GLU A 125 13.36 6.18 1.29
CA GLU A 125 13.35 7.02 2.49
C GLU A 125 14.27 6.45 3.57
N VAL A 126 14.35 5.13 3.74
CA VAL A 126 15.16 4.48 4.79
C VAL A 126 16.58 4.13 4.34
N ARG A 127 16.90 4.26 3.05
CA ARG A 127 18.19 3.85 2.47
C ARG A 127 19.40 4.54 3.13
N HIS A 128 19.22 5.79 3.56
CA HIS A 128 20.24 6.52 4.31
C HIS A 128 20.49 5.89 5.69
N VAL A 129 19.44 5.52 6.42
CA VAL A 129 19.52 4.81 7.72
C VAL A 129 20.18 3.45 7.55
N LEU A 130 19.81 2.72 6.48
CA LEU A 130 20.39 1.41 6.16
C LEU A 130 21.91 1.50 5.97
N THR A 131 22.39 2.58 5.35
CA THR A 131 23.81 2.81 5.09
C THR A 131 24.55 3.32 6.33
N ALA A 132 23.92 4.16 7.16
CA ALA A 132 24.57 4.83 8.29
C ALA A 132 24.54 4.01 9.60
N GLU A 133 23.41 3.36 9.92
CA GLU A 133 23.17 2.70 11.21
C GLU A 133 23.01 1.18 11.10
N GLY A 134 22.86 0.67 9.87
CA GLY A 134 22.75 -0.74 9.57
C GLY A 134 21.33 -1.28 9.50
N GLN A 135 21.23 -2.57 9.19
CA GLN A 135 19.98 -3.22 8.78
C GLN A 135 18.91 -3.28 9.87
N LYS A 136 19.31 -3.41 11.14
CA LYS A 136 18.37 -3.52 12.26
C LYS A 136 17.62 -2.21 12.52
N SER A 137 18.34 -1.08 12.60
CA SER A 137 17.73 0.24 12.76
C SER A 137 16.86 0.60 11.56
N ALA A 138 17.34 0.30 10.36
CA ALA A 138 16.57 0.47 9.13
C ALA A 138 15.28 -0.36 9.10
N HIS A 139 15.29 -1.60 9.58
CA HIS A 139 14.07 -2.43 9.64
C HIS A 139 13.00 -1.83 10.55
N PHE A 140 13.37 -1.31 11.73
CA PHE A 140 12.43 -0.62 12.61
C PHE A 140 11.84 0.64 11.97
N ALA A 141 12.70 1.52 11.43
CA ALA A 141 12.24 2.73 10.73
C ALA A 141 11.35 2.40 9.52
N PHE A 142 11.72 1.38 8.75
CA PHE A 142 10.94 0.91 7.60
C PHE A 142 9.55 0.45 8.03
N LYS A 143 9.45 -0.35 9.11
CA LYS A 143 8.19 -0.89 9.60
C LYS A 143 7.22 0.22 9.99
N ASP A 144 7.70 1.22 10.74
CA ASP A 144 6.87 2.33 11.20
C ASP A 144 6.36 3.19 10.05
N ILE A 145 7.25 3.58 9.13
CA ILE A 145 6.89 4.41 7.96
C ILE A 145 5.94 3.64 7.03
N TYR A 146 6.22 2.35 6.78
CA TYR A 146 5.39 1.52 5.91
C TYR A 146 3.98 1.35 6.45
N VAL A 147 3.81 1.11 7.76
CA VAL A 147 2.49 0.98 8.39
C VAL A 147 1.68 2.28 8.27
N ASP A 148 2.32 3.44 8.48
CA ASP A 148 1.65 4.73 8.33
C ASP A 148 1.21 4.99 6.87
N TYR A 149 2.09 4.74 5.91
CA TYR A 149 1.75 4.89 4.50
C TYR A 149 0.67 3.91 4.03
N LEU A 150 0.69 2.67 4.52
CA LEU A 150 -0.34 1.67 4.26
C LEU A 150 -1.69 2.13 4.82
N ARG A 151 -1.73 2.70 6.03
CA ARG A 151 -2.96 3.27 6.61
C ARG A 151 -3.53 4.40 5.73
N ARG A 152 -2.68 5.33 5.27
CA ARG A 152 -3.10 6.43 4.38
C ARG A 152 -3.58 5.94 3.02
N ALA A 153 -2.92 4.93 2.47
CA ALA A 153 -3.28 4.34 1.18
C ALA A 153 -4.64 3.62 1.26
N LYS A 154 -4.88 2.85 2.33
CA LYS A 154 -6.18 2.23 2.63
C LYS A 154 -7.27 3.28 2.80
N ALA A 155 -7.02 4.35 3.55
CA ALA A 155 -7.98 5.45 3.73
C ALA A 155 -8.32 6.17 2.41
N SER A 156 -7.39 6.17 1.45
CA SER A 156 -7.59 6.75 0.12
C SER A 156 -8.28 5.80 -0.86
N GLY A 157 -8.58 4.55 -0.47
CA GLY A 157 -9.21 3.54 -1.32
C GLY A 157 -8.37 3.09 -2.53
N LYS A 158 -7.07 3.37 -2.53
CA LYS A 158 -6.18 3.00 -3.66
C LYS A 158 -5.79 1.54 -3.55
N PRO A 159 -5.81 0.73 -4.62
CA PRO A 159 -5.29 -0.64 -4.58
C PRO A 159 -3.75 -0.65 -4.44
N GLN A 160 -3.18 -1.77 -3.98
CA GLN A 160 -1.73 -1.93 -3.94
C GLN A 160 -1.18 -2.05 -5.37
N GLU A 161 -0.38 -1.07 -5.81
CA GLU A 161 0.23 -1.06 -7.14
C GLU A 161 1.65 -1.64 -7.13
N MET A 162 1.94 -2.49 -8.11
CA MET A 162 3.29 -2.99 -8.34
C MET A 162 4.16 -1.91 -8.94
N TRP A 163 5.38 -1.76 -8.44
CA TRP A 163 6.32 -0.80 -8.98
C TRP A 163 6.79 -1.28 -10.36
N VAL A 164 6.67 -0.39 -11.34
CA VAL A 164 7.19 -0.60 -12.69
C VAL A 164 8.33 0.38 -12.89
N LYS A 165 9.51 -0.14 -13.28
CA LYS A 165 10.66 0.70 -13.60
C LYS A 165 10.25 1.74 -14.65
N PRO A 166 10.42 3.05 -14.38
CA PRO A 166 10.13 4.07 -15.36
C PRO A 166 10.89 3.77 -16.65
N LYS A 167 10.19 3.73 -17.79
CA LYS A 167 10.85 3.62 -19.09
C LYS A 167 11.79 4.81 -19.21
N ALA A 168 13.08 4.54 -19.47
CA ALA A 168 14.04 5.61 -19.70
C ALA A 168 13.46 6.58 -20.74
N PRO A 169 13.53 7.91 -20.51
CA PRO A 169 13.11 8.85 -21.52
C PRO A 169 13.86 8.49 -22.80
N LYS A 170 13.14 8.31 -23.91
CA LYS A 170 13.78 8.11 -25.21
C LYS A 170 14.77 9.25 -25.36
N GLN A 171 16.06 8.94 -25.39
CA GLN A 171 17.06 9.94 -25.72
C GLN A 171 16.65 10.49 -27.08
N ILE A 172 16.35 11.79 -27.11
CA ILE A 172 16.17 12.51 -28.37
C ILE A 172 17.56 12.55 -28.97
N ASP A 173 17.88 11.55 -29.79
CA ASP A 173 19.12 11.53 -30.53
C ASP A 173 19.02 12.68 -31.54
N ASN A 174 19.80 13.74 -31.34
CA ASN A 174 19.89 14.90 -32.25
C ASN A 174 20.69 14.51 -33.51
N ASN A 175 20.41 13.34 -34.07
CA ASN A 175 21.08 12.84 -35.24
C ASN A 175 20.39 13.43 -36.48
N ASP A 176 20.92 14.56 -36.96
CA ASP A 176 20.41 15.29 -38.12
C ASP A 176 20.29 14.42 -39.40
N ARG A 177 20.99 13.29 -39.45
CA ARG A 177 20.98 12.33 -40.57
C ARG A 177 19.66 11.56 -40.72
N ASN A 178 18.86 11.43 -39.65
CA ASN A 178 17.60 10.70 -39.66
C ASN A 178 16.36 11.62 -39.63
N ARG A 179 16.54 12.93 -39.81
CA ARG A 179 15.42 13.85 -40.00
C ARG A 179 14.82 13.62 -41.39
N THR A 180 13.73 12.85 -41.46
CA THR A 180 12.82 12.90 -42.60
C THR A 180 12.17 14.27 -42.62
N GLY A 181 12.78 15.21 -43.35
CA GLY A 181 12.19 16.51 -43.61
C GLY A 181 10.78 16.33 -44.16
N VAL A 182 9.81 17.06 -43.61
CA VAL A 182 8.45 17.09 -44.16
C VAL A 182 8.56 17.60 -45.60
N PRO A 183 8.08 16.84 -46.61
CA PRO A 183 8.09 17.32 -47.99
C PRO A 183 7.38 18.66 -48.07
N CYS A 184 8.01 19.64 -48.73
CA CYS A 184 7.46 20.98 -48.86
C CYS A 184 6.05 20.90 -49.47
N PRO A 185 5.02 21.49 -48.84
CA PRO A 185 3.67 21.50 -49.39
C PRO A 185 3.66 22.05 -50.82
N PRO A 186 2.87 21.45 -51.74
CA PRO A 186 2.92 21.78 -53.17
C PRO A 186 2.63 23.26 -53.47
N GLU A 187 1.85 23.94 -52.61
CA GLU A 187 1.58 25.38 -52.74
C GLU A 187 2.82 26.26 -52.54
N LEU A 188 3.74 25.85 -51.66
CA LEU A 188 4.98 26.59 -51.40
C LEU A 188 6.05 26.26 -52.45
N ALA A 189 6.10 25.01 -52.93
CA ALA A 189 6.97 24.62 -54.04
C ALA A 189 6.65 25.41 -55.33
N ALA A 190 5.37 25.67 -55.59
CA ALA A 190 4.92 26.48 -56.73
C ALA A 190 5.31 27.96 -56.65
N LYS A 191 5.53 28.51 -55.44
CA LYS A 191 6.03 29.88 -55.24
C LYS A 191 7.54 29.97 -55.45
N ILE A 192 8.29 28.94 -55.08
CA ILE A 192 9.76 28.90 -55.22
C ILE A 192 10.18 28.77 -56.70
N GLY A 193 9.45 28.01 -57.51
CA GLY A 193 9.72 27.88 -58.95
C GLY A 193 9.47 29.15 -59.77
N LYS A 194 8.74 30.13 -59.23
CA LYS A 194 8.44 31.40 -59.91
C LYS A 194 9.48 32.50 -59.66
N THR A 195 10.34 32.37 -58.65
CA THR A 195 11.31 33.41 -58.28
C THR A 195 12.67 33.27 -58.94
N PHE A 196 12.96 32.16 -59.64
CA PHE A 196 14.28 31.86 -60.20
C PHE A 196 14.35 31.77 -61.73
N ASN A 197 13.45 32.43 -62.47
CA ASN A 197 13.59 32.60 -63.92
C ASN A 197 13.65 34.07 -64.32
N ARG A 198 14.73 34.44 -65.02
CA ARG A 198 15.26 35.76 -65.44
C ARG A 198 16.20 36.35 -64.39
N VAL A 199 17.51 36.50 -64.64
CA VAL A 199 18.14 37.02 -65.86
C VAL A 199 19.44 36.28 -66.14
N GLY A 200 19.51 35.60 -67.28
CA GLY A 200 20.76 35.11 -67.85
C GLY A 200 20.80 35.49 -69.32
N GLY A 201 21.75 36.38 -69.66
CA GLY A 201 22.49 36.42 -70.93
C GLY A 201 21.76 36.87 -72.20
N GLU A 202 22.33 37.89 -72.85
CA GLU A 202 22.46 38.18 -74.29
C GLU A 202 22.57 39.71 -74.43
N ALA A 203 23.48 40.33 -75.19
CA ALA A 203 24.52 39.90 -76.11
C ALA A 203 25.57 41.02 -76.23
#